data_AF-A0A528BHV9-F1
#
_entry.id   AF-A0A528BHV9-F1
#
_cell.length_a   1.000
_cell.length_b   1.000
_cell.length_c   1.000
_cell.angle_alpha   90.00
_cell.angle_beta   90.00
_cell.angle_gamma   90.00
#
_symmetry.space_group_name_H-M   'P 1'
#
loop_
_entity.id
_entity.type
_entity.pdbx_description
1 polymer ?
#
loop_
_entity_poly.entity_id
_entity_poly.type
_entity_poly.pdbx_seq_one_letter_code
_entity_poly.pdbx_strand_id
1 'polypeptide(L)' 'MALKVIGAGFGRTGTWSTFAALNRLGFPCYHMQEVILNKANKGHLDFWRKVANSKPGTPHDWDRVFANYTATVDNP' A
#
# COMPACT_ATOMS: atom_id res chain seq x y z
N MET A 1 -1.83 -12.84 2.48
CA MET A 1 -3.31 -12.98 2.52
C MET A 1 -3.91 -11.90 1.64
N ALA A 2 -5.06 -12.14 1.00
CA ALA A 2 -5.68 -11.12 0.15
C ALA A 2 -6.08 -9.87 0.95
N LEU A 3 -6.02 -8.69 0.32
CA LEU A 3 -6.55 -7.45 0.88
C LEU A 3 -8.05 -7.58 1.11
N LYS A 4 -8.52 -7.18 2.30
CA LYS A 4 -9.93 -7.12 2.68
C LYS A 4 -10.54 -5.74 2.44
N VAL A 5 -9.71 -4.69 2.46
CA VAL A 5 -10.11 -3.30 2.25
C VAL A 5 -9.19 -2.65 1.23
N ILE A 6 -9.77 -2.04 0.18
CA ILE A 6 -9.05 -1.28 -0.83
C ILE A 6 -9.60 0.15 -0.84
N GLY A 7 -8.83 1.09 -0.31
CA GLY A 7 -9.15 2.50 -0.35
C GLY A 7 -8.59 3.15 -1.61
N ALA A 8 -9.47 3.54 -2.53
CA ALA A 8 -9.12 4.21 -3.79
C ALA A 8 -9.05 5.75 -3.67
N GLY A 9 -8.96 6.28 -2.44
CA GLY A 9 -8.87 7.73 -2.20
C GLY A 9 -7.48 8.26 -2.49
N PHE A 10 -7.41 9.40 -3.19
CA PHE A 10 -6.14 10.09 -3.48
C PHE A 10 -5.49 10.65 -2.21
N GLY A 11 -4.19 10.92 -2.28
CA GLY A 11 -3.48 11.66 -1.24
C GLY A 11 -4.20 12.94 -0.83
N ARG A 12 -4.11 13.27 0.46
CA ARG A 12 -4.76 14.44 1.11
C ARG A 12 -6.29 14.38 1.24
N THR A 13 -6.92 13.23 1.00
CA THR A 13 -8.37 13.01 1.20
C THR A 13 -8.71 12.37 2.56
N GLY A 14 -7.83 12.51 3.57
CA GLY A 14 -8.01 11.85 4.87
C GLY A 14 -7.47 10.41 4.93
N THR A 15 -6.60 10.03 4.00
CA THR A 15 -5.96 8.71 3.93
C THR A 15 -5.18 8.36 5.20
N TRP A 16 -4.48 9.34 5.80
CA TRP A 16 -3.73 9.10 7.04
C TRP A 16 -4.64 8.77 8.23
N SER A 17 -5.72 9.53 8.41
CA SER A 17 -6.72 9.24 9.44
C SER A 17 -7.36 7.87 9.24
N THR A 18 -7.64 7.51 7.98
CA THR A 18 -8.19 6.19 7.61
C THR A 18 -7.20 5.06 7.90
N PHE A 19 -5.93 5.22 7.52
CA PHE A 19 -4.83 4.30 7.85
C PHE A 19 -4.71 4.08 9.36
N ALA A 20 -4.74 5.16 10.16
CA ALA A 20 -4.67 5.06 11.61
C ALA A 20 -5.88 4.33 12.20
N ALA A 21 -7.08 4.58 11.69
CA ALA A 21 -8.30 3.90 12.12
C ALA A 21 -8.27 2.39 11.79
N LEU A 22 -7.88 2.03 10.56
CA LEU A 22 -7.81 0.63 10.12
C LEU A 22 -6.82 -0.19 10.95
N ASN A 23 -5.62 0.36 11.22
CA ASN A 23 -4.65 -0.31 12.07
C ASN A 23 -5.19 -0.51 13.51
N ARG A 24 -5.89 0.49 14.08
CA ARG A 24 -6.54 0.35 15.41
C ARG A 24 -7.63 -0.72 15.42
N LEU A 25 -8.33 -0.91 14.31
CA LEU A 25 -9.35 -1.95 14.13
C LEU A 25 -8.76 -3.34 13.83
N GLY A 26 -7.44 -3.49 13.83
CA GLY A 26 -6.77 -4.78 13.59
C GLY A 26 -6.66 -5.15 12.11
N PHE A 27 -6.75 -4.18 11.20
CA PHE A 27 -6.44 -4.35 9.79
C PHE A 27 -5.06 -3.74 9.51
N PRO A 28 -3.98 -4.54 9.46
CA PRO A 28 -2.68 -4.05 9.01
C PRO A 28 -2.83 -3.33 7.67
N CYS A 29 -2.65 -2.02 7.68
CA CYS A 29 -2.99 -1.16 6.56
C CYS A 29 -1.73 -0.66 5.87
N TYR A 30 -1.70 -0.74 4.54
CA TYR A 30 -0.67 -0.14 3.72
C TYR A 30 -1.01 1.33 3.44
N HIS A 31 0.01 2.19 3.41
CA HIS A 31 -0.08 3.64 3.14
C HIS A 31 1.29 4.09 2.60
N MET A 32 1.38 5.27 1.97
CA MET A 32 2.67 5.87 1.57
C MET A 32 3.72 5.92 2.71
N GLN A 33 3.27 5.96 3.96
CA GLN A 33 4.13 5.96 5.13
C GLN A 33 4.92 4.65 5.25
N GLU A 34 4.33 3.53 4.83
CA GLU A 34 4.94 2.21 4.78
C GLU A 34 6.02 2.12 3.70
N VAL A 35 5.94 2.94 2.64
CA VAL A 35 6.98 3.01 1.58
C VAL A 35 8.17 3.85 2.05
N ILE A 36 7.89 5.02 2.66
CA ILE A 36 8.94 6.03 2.95
C ILE A 36 9.63 5.77 4.30
N LEU A 37 8.88 5.37 5.33
CA LEU A 37 9.39 5.35 6.72
C LEU A 37 9.64 3.95 7.27
N ASN A 38 8.93 2.92 6.80
CA ASN A 38 9.07 1.57 7.31
C ASN A 38 10.29 0.87 6.70
N LYS A 39 11.37 0.73 7.49
CA LYS A 39 12.62 0.09 7.06
C LYS A 39 12.47 -1.39 6.70
N ALA A 40 11.44 -2.07 7.23
CA ALA A 40 11.17 -3.47 6.87
C ALA A 40 10.71 -3.62 5.41
N ASN A 41 10.15 -2.55 4.82
CA ASN A 41 9.64 -2.52 3.46
C ASN A 41 10.69 -2.07 2.43
N LYS A 42 11.95 -2.42 2.67
CA LYS A 42 13.05 -2.09 1.77
C LYS A 42 12.73 -2.64 0.36
N GLY A 43 12.77 -1.77 -0.64
CA GLY A 43 12.50 -2.12 -2.04
C GLY A 43 11.04 -1.95 -2.49
N HIS A 44 10.13 -1.53 -1.62
CA HIS A 44 8.76 -1.21 -2.03
C HIS A 44 8.73 -0.01 -3.00
N LEU A 45 9.57 1.01 -2.78
CA LEU A 45 9.71 2.13 -3.73
C LEU A 45 10.14 1.64 -5.12
N ASP A 46 11.13 0.74 -5.20
CA ASP A 46 11.59 0.19 -6.48
C ASP A 46 10.52 -0.67 -7.16
N PHE A 47 9.74 -1.42 -6.38
CA PHE A 47 8.58 -2.15 -6.89
C PHE A 47 7.56 -1.19 -7.53
N TRP A 48 7.16 -0.13 -6.83
CA TRP A 48 6.18 0.82 -7.35
C TRP A 48 6.69 1.61 -8.54
N ARG A 49 7.97 1.99 -8.56
CA ARG A 49 8.62 2.56 -9.75
C ARG A 49 8.56 1.60 -10.94
N LYS A 50 8.78 0.30 -10.73
CA LYS A 50 8.66 -0.71 -11.80
C LYS A 50 7.22 -0.79 -12.33
N VAL A 51 6.22 -0.82 -11.44
CA VAL A 51 4.80 -0.85 -11.83
C VAL A 51 4.45 0.38 -12.67
N ALA A 52 4.78 1.58 -12.18
CA ALA A 52 4.45 2.85 -12.84
C ALA A 52 5.08 3.00 -14.24
N ASN A 53 6.24 2.37 -14.49
CA ASN A 53 6.93 2.43 -15.78
C ASN A 53 6.66 1.22 -16.69
N SER A 54 5.83 0.27 -16.27
CA SER A 54 5.49 -0.90 -17.07
C SER A 54 4.32 -0.63 -18.02
N LYS A 55 4.16 -1.47 -19.04
CA LYS A 55 3.05 -1.33 -20.00
C LYS A 55 1.71 -1.55 -19.29
N PRO A 56 0.62 -0.84 -19.67
CA PRO A 56 -0.71 -1.14 -19.15
C PRO A 56 -1.07 -2.62 -19.32
N GLY A 57 -1.67 -3.22 -18.30
CA GLY A 57 -2.01 -4.65 -18.28
C GLY A 57 -0.86 -5.59 -17.96
N THR A 58 0.34 -5.08 -17.66
CA THR A 58 1.44 -5.92 -17.17
C THR A 58 1.06 -6.55 -15.81
N PRO A 59 1.11 -7.88 -15.66
CA PRO A 59 0.88 -8.52 -14.38
C PRO A 59 2.06 -8.27 -13.44
N HIS A 60 1.77 -8.07 -12.15
CA HIS A 60 2.76 -7.88 -11.11
C HIS A 60 2.51 -8.81 -9.93
N ASP A 61 3.59 -9.20 -9.27
CA ASP A 61 3.54 -9.94 -8.01
C ASP A 61 3.25 -8.97 -6.86
N TRP A 62 1.97 -8.84 -6.52
CA TRP A 62 1.47 -7.93 -5.50
C TRP A 62 1.83 -8.36 -4.07
N ASP A 63 2.14 -9.64 -3.85
CA ASP A 63 2.54 -10.14 -2.53
C ASP A 63 3.86 -9.51 -2.06
N ARG A 64 4.70 -9.04 -2.99
CA ARG A 64 5.93 -8.30 -2.67
C ARG A 64 5.72 -7.06 -1.80
N VAL A 65 4.56 -6.41 -1.88
CA VAL A 65 4.24 -5.21 -1.09
C VAL A 65 3.09 -5.44 -0.12
N PHE A 66 2.19 -6.39 -0.39
CA PHE A 66 0.97 -6.58 0.40
C PHE A 66 0.94 -7.85 1.26
N ALA A 67 1.95 -8.73 1.23
CA ALA A 67 1.90 -10.01 1.98
C ALA A 67 1.58 -9.87 3.48
N ASN A 68 2.05 -8.78 4.10
CA ASN A 68 1.87 -8.48 5.52
C ASN A 68 0.69 -7.55 5.83
N TYR A 69 -0.10 -7.20 4.81
CA TYR A 69 -1.18 -6.22 4.90
C TYR A 69 -2.52 -6.84 4.53
N THR A 70 -3.58 -6.30 5.11
CA THR A 70 -4.97 -6.69 4.79
C THR A 70 -5.84 -5.50 4.39
N ALA A 71 -5.30 -4.30 4.43
CA ALA A 71 -5.94 -3.10 3.94
C ALA A 71 -4.92 -2.21 3.21
N THR A 72 -5.37 -1.35 2.30
CA THR A 72 -4.53 -0.33 1.67
C THR A 72 -5.31 0.96 1.46
N VAL A 73 -4.63 2.09 1.57
CA VAL A 73 -5.13 3.43 1.26
C VAL A 73 -3.97 4.28 0.71
N ASP A 74 -4.28 5.46 0.18
CA ASP A 74 -3.31 6.40 -0.36
C ASP A 74 -2.61 5.94 -1.64
N ASN A 75 -1.83 6.85 -2.21
CA ASN A 75 -0.92 6.56 -3.29
C ASN A 75 0.26 5.69 -2.79
N PRO A 76 0.86 4.89 -3.68
CA PRO A 76 2.16 4.26 -3.45
C PRO A 76 3.35 5.20 -3.66
#